data_AF-A0A0D3BKB0-F1
#
_entry.id   AF-A0A0D3BKB0-F1
#
_cell.length_a   1.000
_cell.length_b   1.000
_cell.length_c   1.000
_cell.angle_alpha   90.00
_cell.angle_beta   90.00
_cell.angle_gamma   90.00
#
_symmetry.space_group_name_H-M   'P 1'
#
loop_
_entity.id
_entity.type
_entity.pdbx_description
1 polymer ?
#
loop_
_entity_poly.entity_id
_entity_poly.type
_entity_poly.pdbx_seq_one_letter_code
_entity_poly.pdbx_strand_id
1 'polypeptide(L)'
;MATFEPVSSSTSFHSIESRTSKVKRIPLPYLIRSRRKLPVYDSYSLYDDYTGYLSNKVGLKSDEGDDETSSLEKGNESNAMLCGTGTTRKQRTTLGFWAGHRNSKIRVILARVWENDTELDISNNRINRATGHLVYQKRFYRTKFCICPGGSQVNSARITDSIHYGCVPVILSDYYDLPFNDILDWRKFAVVLRERDVYDLKQILKNITQSEFVSLHNNLVKVQKHFQWNSPPVKFDAFHMIMYELWLRHHVIKY
;
A
#
# COMPACT_ATOMS: atom_id res chain seq x y z
N MET A 1 -68.58 25.98 50.91
CA MET A 1 -69.22 24.66 50.93
C MET A 1 -68.97 24.02 49.57
N ALA A 2 -68.45 22.79 49.58
CA ALA A 2 -68.11 21.92 48.43
C ALA A 2 -66.91 22.35 47.56
N THR A 3 -66.02 21.48 47.07
CA THR A 3 -65.36 20.21 47.46
C THR A 3 -64.39 19.89 46.30
N PHE A 4 -63.26 19.25 46.59
CA PHE A 4 -62.30 18.75 45.61
C PHE A 4 -62.86 17.59 44.78
N GLU A 5 -62.47 17.49 43.50
CA GLU A 5 -62.13 16.23 42.82
C GLU A 5 -60.99 16.44 41.79
N PRO A 6 -60.02 15.52 41.66
CA PRO A 6 -58.99 15.54 40.62
C PRO A 6 -59.40 14.65 39.43
N VAL A 7 -59.32 15.19 38.21
CA VAL A 7 -59.54 14.41 36.98
C VAL A 7 -58.20 13.97 36.40
N SER A 8 -58.01 12.66 36.36
CA SER A 8 -56.99 11.95 35.59
C SER A 8 -57.20 12.13 34.09
N SER A 9 -56.16 12.51 33.35
CA SER A 9 -56.12 12.34 31.90
C SER A 9 -54.82 11.64 31.48
N SER A 10 -55.01 10.44 30.93
CA SER A 10 -54.05 9.66 30.20
C SER A 10 -53.75 10.33 28.86
N THR A 11 -52.51 10.76 28.63
CA THR A 11 -52.00 11.06 27.29
C THR A 11 -50.96 10.02 26.91
N SER A 12 -51.26 9.33 25.82
CA SER A 12 -50.41 8.35 25.17
C SER A 12 -49.12 9.02 24.70
N PHE A 13 -47.99 8.56 25.22
CA PHE A 13 -46.68 8.83 24.61
C PHE A 13 -46.58 7.98 23.33
N HIS A 14 -46.83 8.61 22.18
CA HIS A 14 -46.34 8.07 20.92
C HIS A 14 -44.81 8.21 20.90
N SER A 15 -44.13 7.07 20.98
CA SER A 15 -42.69 6.93 20.80
C SER A 15 -42.24 7.58 19.50
N ILE A 16 -41.45 8.65 19.58
CA ILE A 16 -40.63 9.11 18.47
C ILE A 16 -39.37 8.25 18.48
N GLU A 17 -39.40 7.19 17.68
CA GLU A 17 -38.22 6.44 17.28
C GLU A 17 -37.19 7.42 16.70
N SER A 18 -36.13 7.68 17.45
CA SER A 18 -34.96 8.36 16.93
C SER A 18 -34.35 7.47 15.85
N ARG A 19 -34.49 7.87 14.59
CA ARG A 19 -33.74 7.33 13.45
C ARG A 19 -32.25 7.50 13.73
N THR A 20 -31.65 6.52 14.39
CA THR A 20 -30.21 6.33 14.34
C THR A 20 -29.90 5.89 12.91
N SER A 21 -29.50 6.82 12.05
CA SER A 21 -28.82 6.45 10.82
C SER A 21 -27.55 5.73 11.25
N LYS A 22 -27.56 4.39 11.15
CA LYS A 22 -26.35 3.59 11.22
C LYS A 22 -25.49 4.03 10.03
N VAL A 23 -24.66 5.04 10.23
CA VAL A 23 -23.53 5.31 9.37
C VAL A 23 -22.74 4.01 9.37
N LYS A 24 -22.80 3.28 8.26
CA LYS A 24 -21.96 2.12 8.04
C LYS A 24 -20.51 2.63 8.09
N ARG A 25 -19.87 2.48 9.25
CA ARG A 25 -18.42 2.62 9.36
C ARG A 25 -17.85 1.62 8.37
N ILE A 26 -17.35 2.12 7.25
CA ILE A 26 -16.62 1.31 6.29
C ILE A 26 -15.45 0.73 7.07
N PRO A 27 -15.34 -0.60 7.24
CA PRO A 27 -14.26 -1.18 8.00
C PRO A 27 -12.94 -0.67 7.41
N LEU A 28 -12.07 -0.12 8.26
CA LEU A 28 -10.67 0.15 7.92
C LEU A 28 -10.17 -1.04 7.10
N PRO A 29 -9.61 -0.83 5.89
CA PRO A 29 -9.18 -1.95 5.09
C PRO A 29 -8.21 -2.76 5.94
N TYR A 30 -8.50 -4.05 6.05
CA TYR A 30 -7.85 -5.10 6.86
C TYR A 30 -6.31 -5.15 6.78
N LEU A 31 -5.69 -4.27 6.01
CA LEU A 31 -4.25 -4.09 5.84
C LEU A 31 -3.63 -3.13 6.85
N ILE A 32 -4.45 -2.35 7.57
CA ILE A 32 -3.97 -1.48 8.65
C ILE A 32 -3.85 -2.31 9.93
N ARG A 33 -2.70 -2.25 10.60
CA ARG A 33 -2.49 -2.98 11.87
C ARG A 33 -3.48 -2.48 12.93
N SER A 34 -4.09 -3.41 13.65
CA SER A 34 -4.85 -3.06 14.85
C SER A 34 -3.89 -2.48 15.90
N ARG A 35 -4.18 -1.28 16.42
CA ARG A 35 -3.34 -0.61 17.43
C ARG A 35 -3.10 -1.56 18.62
N ARG A 36 -1.85 -1.70 19.08
CA ARG A 36 -1.62 -1.96 20.51
C ARG A 36 -2.11 -0.71 21.26
N LYS A 37 -2.90 -0.87 22.32
CA LYS A 37 -3.50 0.25 23.08
C LYS A 37 -2.41 1.24 23.54
N LEU A 38 -2.27 2.32 22.80
CA LEU A 38 -1.85 3.64 23.26
C LEU A 38 -3.12 4.49 23.39
N PRO A 39 -3.19 5.48 24.31
CA PRO A 39 -4.44 6.15 24.67
C PRO A 39 -5.21 6.60 23.43
N VAL A 40 -6.48 6.20 23.39
CA VAL A 40 -7.35 6.34 22.22
C VAL A 40 -7.74 7.80 22.08
N TYR A 41 -7.22 8.48 21.07
CA TYR A 41 -7.90 9.60 20.44
C TYR A 41 -8.25 9.21 19.00
N ASP A 42 -9.50 9.46 18.65
CA ASP A 42 -10.17 9.04 17.41
C ASP A 42 -9.51 9.71 16.20
N SER A 43 -8.70 8.95 15.46
CA SER A 43 -7.88 9.45 14.35
C SER A 43 -8.69 9.85 13.11
N TYR A 44 -9.99 9.58 13.07
CA TYR A 44 -10.86 10.07 12.00
C TYR A 44 -11.27 11.52 12.21
N SER A 45 -11.50 11.94 13.46
CA SER A 45 -11.88 13.33 13.74
C SER A 45 -10.77 14.31 13.38
N LEU A 46 -9.50 13.93 13.61
CA LEU A 46 -8.35 14.78 13.33
C LEU A 46 -8.04 14.96 11.84
N TYR A 47 -8.39 13.99 10.99
CA TYR A 47 -8.25 14.12 9.53
C TYR A 47 -9.32 15.07 8.97
N ASP A 48 -10.54 14.95 9.47
CA ASP A 48 -11.64 15.84 9.12
C ASP A 48 -11.41 17.25 9.69
N ASP A 49 -10.79 17.39 10.87
CA ASP A 49 -10.37 18.68 11.44
C ASP A 49 -9.23 19.33 10.65
N TYR A 50 -8.24 18.55 10.19
CA TYR A 50 -7.13 19.06 9.37
C TYR A 50 -7.60 19.52 7.98
N THR A 51 -8.48 18.74 7.35
CA THR A 51 -9.07 19.12 6.06
C THR A 51 -10.04 20.31 6.20
N GLY A 52 -10.78 20.39 7.30
CA GLY A 52 -11.60 21.55 7.64
C GLY A 52 -10.78 22.82 7.91
N TYR A 53 -9.61 22.69 8.55
CA TYR A 53 -8.70 23.80 8.79
C TYR A 53 -8.08 24.36 7.51
N LEU A 54 -7.74 23.50 6.55
CA LEU A 54 -7.22 23.92 5.23
C LEU A 54 -8.29 24.60 4.37
N SER A 55 -9.54 24.11 4.43
CA SER A 55 -10.68 24.71 3.73
C SER A 55 -10.99 26.14 4.21
N ASN A 56 -10.81 26.41 5.52
CA ASN A 56 -11.08 27.72 6.10
C ASN A 56 -9.96 28.76 5.89
N LYS A 57 -8.76 28.36 5.43
CA LYS A 57 -7.60 29.27 5.32
C LYS A 57 -7.14 29.55 3.89
N VAL A 58 -7.56 28.73 2.92
CA VAL A 58 -7.22 28.91 1.50
C VAL A 58 -8.51 28.80 0.69
N GLY A 59 -9.16 29.94 0.46
CA GLY A 59 -10.36 30.02 -0.38
C GLY A 59 -10.04 29.68 -1.84
N LEU A 60 -10.01 28.40 -2.16
CA LEU A 60 -9.97 27.89 -3.53
C LEU A 60 -11.36 27.37 -3.88
N LYS A 61 -12.13 28.20 -4.59
CA LYS A 61 -13.36 27.78 -5.26
C LYS A 61 -12.99 26.82 -6.39
N SER A 62 -13.61 25.64 -6.39
CA SER A 62 -13.68 24.77 -7.56
C SER A 62 -14.80 25.28 -8.47
N ASP A 63 -14.44 25.75 -9.66
CA ASP A 63 -15.41 25.99 -10.73
C ASP A 63 -15.78 24.65 -11.37
N GLU A 64 -17.08 24.34 -11.34
CA GLU A 64 -17.73 23.35 -12.19
C GLU A 64 -17.98 23.96 -13.58
N GLY A 65 -17.76 23.15 -14.62
CA GLY A 65 -18.11 23.48 -16.00
C GLY A 65 -18.39 22.20 -16.77
N ASP A 66 -19.65 22.02 -17.13
CA ASP A 66 -20.17 20.90 -17.91
C ASP A 66 -19.98 21.11 -19.43
N ASP A 67 -19.79 20.00 -20.15
CA ASP A 67 -20.64 19.50 -21.25
C ASP A 67 -20.01 19.08 -22.61
N GLU A 68 -20.50 17.89 -23.02
CA GLU A 68 -20.70 17.23 -24.33
C GLU A 68 -19.60 16.80 -25.35
N THR A 69 -19.61 15.46 -25.59
CA THR A 69 -19.52 14.62 -26.84
C THR A 69 -18.91 15.19 -28.15
N SER A 70 -18.13 14.48 -28.98
CA SER A 70 -18.17 13.12 -29.54
C SER A 70 -16.86 12.91 -30.36
N SER A 71 -16.29 11.72 -30.55
CA SER A 71 -16.46 10.92 -31.78
C SER A 71 -15.39 9.81 -31.83
N LEU A 72 -15.78 8.68 -32.42
CA LEU A 72 -14.95 7.50 -32.67
C LEU A 72 -13.77 7.76 -33.61
N GLU A 73 -12.60 7.20 -33.30
CA GLU A 73 -11.74 6.59 -34.32
C GLU A 73 -11.22 5.23 -33.87
N LYS A 74 -11.45 4.24 -34.74
CA LYS A 74 -10.96 2.87 -34.65
C LYS A 74 -9.48 2.86 -35.05
N GLY A 75 -8.61 2.37 -34.18
CA GLY A 75 -7.18 2.19 -34.47
C GLY A 75 -6.61 0.93 -33.82
N ASN A 76 -6.32 -0.06 -34.66
CA ASN A 76 -5.59 -1.31 -34.45
C ASN A 76 -4.93 -1.59 -33.09
N GLU A 77 -5.44 -2.62 -32.40
CA GLU A 77 -4.84 -3.24 -31.22
C GLU A 77 -3.57 -4.05 -31.58
N SER A 78 -2.41 -3.40 -31.62
CA SER A 78 -1.14 -4.12 -31.58
C SER A 78 0.03 -3.37 -30.92
N ASN A 79 -0.24 -2.31 -30.15
CA ASN A 79 0.78 -1.66 -29.31
C ASN A 79 0.16 -0.92 -28.12
N ALA A 80 -0.32 -1.65 -27.11
CA ALA A 80 -0.67 -1.05 -25.81
C ALA A 80 0.60 -0.93 -24.94
N MET A 81 1.10 0.29 -24.88
CA MET A 81 2.24 0.74 -24.11
C MET A 81 2.05 0.50 -22.59
N LEU A 82 3.13 0.03 -21.96
CA LEU A 82 3.27 -0.33 -20.54
C LEU A 82 3.10 0.88 -19.60
N CYS A 83 1.88 1.39 -19.44
CA CYS A 83 1.55 2.37 -18.41
C CYS A 83 0.12 2.15 -17.89
N GLY A 84 -0.18 0.92 -17.48
CA GLY A 84 -1.43 0.56 -16.82
C GLY A 84 -1.14 -0.18 -15.53
N THR A 85 -1.84 0.19 -14.47
CA THR A 85 -1.92 -0.48 -13.16
C THR A 85 -2.57 -1.87 -13.25
N GLY A 86 -2.13 -2.70 -14.20
CA GLY A 86 -2.90 -3.86 -14.63
C GLY A 86 -2.14 -4.87 -15.49
N THR A 87 -0.89 -5.21 -15.18
CA THR A 87 -0.36 -6.50 -15.68
C THR A 87 -1.11 -7.63 -14.98
N THR A 88 -1.77 -8.48 -15.77
CA THR A 88 -2.59 -9.56 -15.25
C THR A 88 -1.69 -10.61 -14.58
N ARG A 89 -2.15 -11.19 -13.46
CA ARG A 89 -1.40 -12.22 -12.68
C ARG A 89 -0.86 -13.36 -13.56
N LYS A 90 -1.52 -13.66 -14.68
CA LYS A 90 -1.17 -14.70 -15.65
C LYS A 90 0.08 -14.40 -16.49
N GLN A 91 0.53 -13.15 -16.53
CA GLN A 91 1.71 -12.73 -17.31
C GLN A 91 3.02 -12.83 -16.51
N ARG A 92 2.95 -13.15 -15.21
CA ARG A 92 4.12 -13.30 -14.33
C ARG A 92 4.70 -14.71 -14.44
N THR A 93 5.73 -14.88 -15.28
CA THR A 93 6.38 -16.17 -15.59
C THR A 93 7.60 -16.47 -14.72
N THR A 94 8.30 -15.44 -14.23
CA THR A 94 9.54 -15.59 -13.44
C THR A 94 9.21 -15.73 -11.95
N LEU A 95 9.85 -16.68 -11.26
CA LEU A 95 9.58 -16.90 -9.83
C LEU A 95 10.09 -15.73 -8.98
N GLY A 96 11.37 -15.40 -9.11
CA GLY A 96 12.01 -14.35 -8.32
C GLY A 96 12.91 -13.45 -9.13
N PHE A 97 13.06 -12.18 -8.73
CA PHE A 97 13.93 -11.22 -9.40
C PHE A 97 14.73 -10.39 -8.41
N TRP A 98 16.00 -10.17 -8.72
CA TRP A 98 16.84 -9.15 -8.11
C TRP A 98 17.85 -8.63 -9.13
N ALA A 99 18.04 -7.31 -9.18
CA ALA A 99 19.22 -6.73 -9.82
C ALA A 99 19.81 -5.62 -8.97
N GLY A 100 21.15 -5.59 -8.86
CA GLY A 100 21.83 -4.53 -8.13
C GLY A 100 23.28 -4.81 -7.78
N HIS A 101 23.88 -3.87 -7.05
CA HIS A 101 25.26 -3.97 -6.59
C HIS A 101 25.41 -4.88 -5.36
N ARG A 102 26.50 -5.67 -5.35
CA ARG A 102 27.00 -6.44 -4.21
C ARG A 102 27.66 -5.57 -3.13
N ASN A 103 26.93 -4.59 -2.60
CA ASN A 103 27.43 -3.64 -1.60
C ASN A 103 27.07 -3.99 -0.14
N SER A 104 26.61 -5.21 0.11
CA SER A 104 26.36 -5.75 1.45
C SER A 104 26.62 -7.26 1.46
N LYS A 105 26.90 -7.81 2.66
CA LYS A 105 27.16 -9.24 2.86
C LYS A 105 26.06 -10.11 2.24
N ILE A 106 24.79 -9.79 2.52
CA ILE A 106 23.66 -10.55 2.00
C ILE A 106 23.50 -10.43 0.48
N ARG A 107 23.79 -9.28 -0.13
CA ARG A 107 23.74 -9.11 -1.60
C ARG A 107 24.85 -9.88 -2.31
N VAL A 108 26.04 -9.97 -1.70
CA VAL A 108 27.13 -10.82 -2.18
C VAL A 108 26.71 -12.29 -2.16
N ILE A 109 26.13 -12.75 -1.04
CA ILE A 109 25.68 -14.13 -0.87
C ILE A 109 24.55 -14.44 -1.86
N LEU A 110 23.50 -13.63 -1.90
CA LEU A 110 22.37 -13.80 -2.81
C LEU A 110 22.83 -13.95 -4.27
N ALA A 111 23.69 -13.04 -4.73
CA ALA A 111 24.20 -13.10 -6.08
C ALA A 111 25.05 -14.35 -6.32
N ARG A 112 25.95 -14.70 -5.41
CA ARG A 112 26.81 -15.88 -5.56
C ARG A 112 26.04 -17.20 -5.57
N VAL A 113 25.00 -17.31 -4.75
CA VAL A 113 24.22 -18.55 -4.62
C VAL A 113 23.27 -18.72 -5.81
N TRP A 114 22.69 -17.63 -6.33
CA TRP A 114 21.55 -17.70 -7.25
C TRP A 114 21.75 -17.06 -8.62
N GLU A 115 22.93 -16.52 -8.97
CA GLU A 115 23.19 -15.88 -10.28
C GLU A 115 22.98 -16.81 -11.50
N ASN A 116 23.12 -18.11 -11.32
CA ASN A 116 22.99 -19.11 -12.39
C ASN A 116 21.68 -19.91 -12.31
N ASP A 117 20.70 -19.47 -11.53
CA ASP A 117 19.41 -20.15 -11.41
C ASP A 117 18.50 -19.85 -12.61
N THR A 118 17.63 -20.79 -12.97
CA THR A 118 16.74 -20.68 -14.13
C THR A 118 15.39 -20.04 -13.81
N GLU A 119 15.00 -20.01 -12.53
CA GLU A 119 13.71 -19.48 -12.07
C GLU A 119 13.86 -18.18 -11.28
N LEU A 120 15.02 -17.98 -10.64
CA LEU A 120 15.41 -16.73 -10.01
C LEU A 120 16.31 -15.92 -10.95
N ASP A 121 15.77 -14.82 -11.50
CA ASP A 121 16.53 -13.87 -12.31
C ASP A 121 17.34 -12.94 -11.40
N ILE A 122 18.59 -13.33 -11.11
CA ILE A 122 19.50 -12.61 -10.21
C ILE A 122 20.63 -12.00 -11.03
N SER A 123 20.65 -10.67 -11.15
CA SER A 123 21.64 -9.94 -11.94
C SER A 123 22.51 -9.02 -11.10
N ASN A 124 23.83 -9.20 -11.18
CA ASN A 124 24.80 -8.31 -10.52
C ASN A 124 25.25 -7.12 -11.40
N ASN A 125 24.77 -7.04 -12.64
CA ASN A 125 25.21 -6.01 -13.57
C ASN A 125 24.29 -4.80 -13.52
N ARG A 126 24.88 -3.59 -13.63
CA ARG A 126 24.10 -2.40 -13.92
C ARG A 126 23.40 -2.63 -15.26
N ILE A 127 22.07 -2.61 -15.24
CA ILE A 127 21.31 -2.58 -16.48
C ILE A 127 21.68 -1.25 -17.17
N ASN A 128 22.05 -1.32 -18.45
CA ASN A 128 22.53 -0.18 -19.24
C ASN A 128 21.58 1.01 -19.07
N ARG A 129 22.06 2.22 -18.78
CA ARG A 129 21.18 3.37 -18.49
C ARG A 129 20.26 3.76 -19.65
N ALA A 130 20.65 3.52 -20.90
CA ALA A 130 19.89 3.94 -22.08
C ALA A 130 18.64 3.07 -22.35
N THR A 131 18.76 1.75 -22.23
CA THR A 131 17.67 0.78 -22.45
C THR A 131 17.19 0.11 -21.18
N GLY A 132 17.92 0.31 -20.09
CA GLY A 132 17.78 -0.46 -18.88
C GLY A 132 16.56 -0.11 -18.08
N HIS A 133 16.04 1.11 -18.20
CA HIS A 133 14.77 1.44 -17.55
C HIS A 133 13.64 0.54 -18.06
N LEU A 134 13.45 0.44 -19.37
CA LEU A 134 12.42 -0.41 -19.98
C LEU A 134 12.66 -1.91 -19.71
N VAL A 135 13.92 -2.36 -19.78
CA VAL A 135 14.26 -3.76 -19.51
C VAL A 135 14.02 -4.11 -18.03
N TYR A 136 14.41 -3.23 -17.12
CA TYR A 136 14.22 -3.40 -15.68
C TYR A 136 12.73 -3.44 -15.31
N GLN A 137 11.95 -2.49 -15.85
CA GLN A 137 10.49 -2.47 -15.69
C GLN A 137 9.83 -3.77 -16.18
N LYS A 138 10.18 -4.23 -17.39
CA LYS A 138 9.66 -5.49 -17.94
C LYS A 138 9.96 -6.69 -17.03
N ARG A 139 11.12 -6.73 -16.37
CA ARG A 139 11.47 -7.79 -15.41
C ARG A 139 10.56 -7.77 -14.18
N PHE A 140 10.26 -6.59 -13.62
CA PHE A 140 9.29 -6.50 -12.52
C PHE A 140 7.91 -7.00 -12.92
N TYR A 141 7.41 -6.57 -14.08
CA TYR A 141 6.08 -6.96 -14.56
C TYR A 141 5.93 -8.46 -14.81
N ARG A 142 7.02 -9.14 -15.18
CA ARG A 142 7.04 -10.59 -15.44
C ARG A 142 7.36 -11.45 -14.22
N THR A 143 7.72 -10.84 -13.09
CA THR A 143 8.16 -11.59 -11.91
C THR A 143 7.06 -11.70 -10.86
N LYS A 144 6.92 -12.87 -10.21
CA LYS A 144 6.00 -13.06 -9.09
C LYS A 144 6.50 -12.37 -7.81
N PHE A 145 7.74 -12.65 -7.43
CA PHE A 145 8.36 -12.20 -6.18
C PHE A 145 9.62 -11.34 -6.42
N CYS A 146 9.67 -10.13 -5.87
CA CYS A 146 10.83 -9.24 -6.04
C CYS A 146 11.67 -9.22 -4.78
N ILE A 147 12.88 -9.76 -4.90
CA ILE A 147 13.77 -10.00 -3.78
C ILE A 147 14.41 -8.67 -3.38
N CYS A 148 14.23 -8.33 -2.11
CA CYS A 148 14.65 -7.08 -1.49
C CYS A 148 15.68 -7.37 -0.37
N PRO A 149 16.92 -7.82 -0.69
CA PRO A 149 17.97 -7.97 0.30
C PRO A 149 18.31 -6.65 0.97
N GLY A 150 18.52 -6.73 2.28
CA GLY A 150 19.09 -5.67 3.09
C GLY A 150 20.39 -5.12 2.49
N GLY A 151 20.68 -3.85 2.75
CA GLY A 151 21.94 -3.25 2.35
C GLY A 151 22.34 -2.09 3.23
N SER A 152 23.48 -1.49 2.92
CA SER A 152 24.03 -0.34 3.64
C SER A 152 23.23 0.96 3.50
N GLN A 153 22.22 0.98 2.62
CA GLN A 153 21.38 2.13 2.36
C GLN A 153 20.02 1.92 3.01
N VAL A 154 19.59 2.92 3.79
CA VAL A 154 18.44 2.89 4.69
C VAL A 154 17.10 2.72 3.95
N ASN A 155 17.06 2.96 2.64
CA ASN A 155 15.85 2.75 1.85
C ASN A 155 16.22 2.27 0.44
N SER A 156 16.04 0.98 0.16
CA SER A 156 16.22 0.48 -1.20
C SER A 156 14.97 0.80 -2.01
N ALA A 157 15.10 1.70 -3.00
CA ALA A 157 14.04 2.02 -3.98
C ALA A 157 13.37 0.78 -4.60
N ARG A 158 14.04 -0.38 -4.56
CA ARG A 158 13.48 -1.68 -4.96
C ARG A 158 12.19 -2.07 -4.24
N ILE A 159 12.02 -1.72 -2.96
CA ILE A 159 10.78 -2.03 -2.24
C ILE A 159 9.62 -1.27 -2.88
N THR A 160 9.79 0.03 -3.08
CA THR A 160 8.78 0.88 -3.73
C THR A 160 8.56 0.51 -5.19
N ASP A 161 9.62 0.16 -5.94
CA ASP A 161 9.52 -0.32 -7.33
C ASP A 161 8.70 -1.63 -7.40
N SER A 162 8.99 -2.58 -6.50
CA SER A 162 8.28 -3.86 -6.44
C SER A 162 6.79 -3.64 -6.23
N ILE A 163 6.45 -2.78 -5.26
CA ILE A 163 5.06 -2.39 -4.99
C ILE A 163 4.45 -1.74 -6.24
N HIS A 164 5.09 -0.71 -6.80
CA HIS A 164 4.61 0.03 -7.96
C HIS A 164 4.30 -0.88 -9.15
N TYR A 165 5.19 -1.83 -9.45
CA TYR A 165 5.01 -2.77 -10.56
C TYR A 165 4.21 -4.03 -10.20
N GLY A 166 3.65 -4.12 -9.00
CA GLY A 166 2.79 -5.23 -8.55
C GLY A 166 3.54 -6.55 -8.34
N CYS A 167 4.86 -6.50 -8.20
CA CYS A 167 5.69 -7.65 -7.86
C CYS A 167 5.73 -7.81 -6.34
N VAL A 168 5.36 -8.98 -5.81
CA VAL A 168 5.26 -9.19 -4.35
C VAL A 168 6.66 -9.04 -3.71
N PRO A 169 6.89 -8.05 -2.85
CA PRO A 169 8.20 -7.84 -2.27
C PRO A 169 8.56 -8.97 -1.30
N VAL A 170 9.79 -9.47 -1.41
CA VAL A 170 10.41 -10.42 -0.48
C VAL A 170 11.50 -9.69 0.29
N ILE A 171 11.19 -9.26 1.49
CA ILE A 171 12.14 -8.57 2.37
C ILE A 171 13.09 -9.64 2.92
N LEU A 172 14.37 -9.56 2.56
CA LEU A 172 15.40 -10.50 3.00
C LEU A 172 16.42 -9.75 3.85
N SER A 173 16.13 -9.65 5.15
CA SER A 173 16.95 -8.91 6.11
C SER A 173 16.58 -9.27 7.54
N ASP A 174 17.56 -9.28 8.45
CA ASP A 174 17.32 -9.57 9.87
C ASP A 174 16.70 -8.36 10.60
N TYR A 175 17.05 -7.14 10.18
CA TYR A 175 16.54 -5.89 10.71
C TYR A 175 16.23 -4.96 9.54
N TYR A 176 14.95 -4.64 9.35
CA TYR A 176 14.53 -3.70 8.33
C TYR A 176 13.36 -2.87 8.83
N ASP A 177 13.56 -1.56 8.95
CA ASP A 177 12.48 -0.63 9.26
C ASP A 177 11.73 -0.29 7.97
N LEU A 178 10.54 -0.87 7.83
CA LEU A 178 9.77 -0.77 6.59
C LEU A 178 8.96 0.53 6.57
N PRO A 179 8.78 1.15 5.40
CA PRO A 179 7.96 2.35 5.31
C PRO A 179 6.53 2.06 5.77
N PHE A 180 5.99 2.95 6.61
CA PHE A 180 4.66 2.83 7.19
C PHE A 180 4.44 1.55 8.02
N ASN A 181 5.48 0.94 8.60
CA ASN A 181 5.38 -0.34 9.33
C ASN A 181 4.42 -0.29 10.55
N ASP A 182 4.24 0.89 11.15
CA ASP A 182 3.27 1.10 12.23
C ASP A 182 1.82 1.20 11.73
N ILE A 183 1.63 1.47 10.43
CA ILE A 183 0.33 1.69 9.80
C ILE A 183 -0.08 0.44 9.00
N LEU A 184 0.79 -0.06 8.12
CA LEU A 184 0.52 -1.16 7.20
C LEU A 184 1.07 -2.50 7.73
N ASP A 185 0.27 -3.55 7.64
CA ASP A 185 0.71 -4.91 7.94
C ASP A 185 1.38 -5.57 6.73
N TRP A 186 2.70 -5.40 6.63
CA TRP A 186 3.53 -5.94 5.56
C TRP A 186 3.35 -7.44 5.32
N ARG A 187 3.04 -8.23 6.36
CA ARG A 187 2.83 -9.69 6.22
C ARG A 187 1.63 -10.05 5.33
N LYS A 188 0.75 -9.09 5.05
CA LYS A 188 -0.43 -9.31 4.20
C LYS A 188 -0.18 -9.10 2.72
N PHE A 189 0.94 -8.48 2.34
CA PHE A 189 1.27 -8.16 0.95
C PHE A 189 2.75 -8.35 0.58
N ALA A 190 3.57 -8.81 1.53
CA ALA A 190 4.99 -9.07 1.36
C ALA A 190 5.37 -10.38 2.04
N VAL A 191 6.48 -10.97 1.62
CA VAL A 191 7.13 -12.10 2.28
C VAL A 191 8.31 -11.53 3.08
N VAL A 192 8.42 -11.85 4.37
CA VAL A 192 9.50 -11.34 5.23
C VAL A 192 10.35 -12.51 5.71
N LEU A 193 11.62 -12.53 5.32
CA LEU A 193 12.59 -13.60 5.56
C LEU A 193 13.83 -13.05 6.26
N ARG A 194 14.50 -13.91 7.03
CA ARG A 194 15.79 -13.61 7.66
C ARG A 194 16.91 -13.79 6.64
N GLU A 195 18.06 -13.16 6.87
CA GLU A 195 19.19 -13.26 5.94
C GLU A 195 19.68 -14.70 5.75
N ARG A 196 19.62 -15.51 6.81
CA ARG A 196 19.98 -16.94 6.77
C ARG A 196 19.11 -17.76 5.81
N ASP A 197 17.87 -17.32 5.55
CA ASP A 197 16.92 -18.04 4.70
C ASP A 197 17.29 -17.90 3.20
N VAL A 198 18.34 -17.14 2.87
CA VAL A 198 18.85 -16.97 1.51
C VAL A 198 19.20 -18.29 0.83
N TYR A 199 19.64 -19.30 1.59
CA TYR A 199 20.02 -20.62 1.04
C TYR A 199 18.80 -21.46 0.65
N ASP A 200 17.67 -21.26 1.32
CA ASP A 200 16.41 -21.96 1.06
C ASP A 200 15.41 -21.10 0.27
N LEU A 201 15.84 -19.92 -0.19
CA LEU A 201 14.99 -18.88 -0.78
C LEU A 201 14.05 -19.44 -1.86
N LYS A 202 14.60 -20.18 -2.84
CA LYS A 202 13.79 -20.75 -3.94
C LYS A 202 12.73 -21.72 -3.42
N GLN A 203 13.08 -22.57 -2.45
CA GLN A 203 12.17 -23.55 -1.87
C GLN A 203 11.04 -22.85 -1.11
N ILE A 204 11.38 -21.86 -0.28
CA ILE A 204 10.39 -21.05 0.45
C ILE A 204 9.40 -20.39 -0.52
N LEU A 205 9.88 -19.76 -1.60
CA LEU A 205 9.01 -19.11 -2.58
C LEU A 205 8.14 -20.10 -3.36
N LYS A 206 8.63 -21.31 -3.63
CA LYS A 206 7.85 -22.38 -4.26
C LYS A 206 6.80 -23.00 -3.34
N ASN A 207 7.06 -23.02 -2.04
CA ASN A 207 6.12 -23.55 -1.05
C ASN A 207 4.91 -22.62 -0.83
N ILE A 208 5.00 -21.34 -1.23
CA ILE A 208 3.86 -20.43 -1.22
C ILE A 208 2.85 -20.90 -2.27
N THR A 209 1.67 -21.29 -1.78
CA THR A 209 0.61 -21.79 -2.64
C THR A 209 0.09 -20.70 -3.59
N GLN A 210 -0.55 -21.11 -4.68
CA GLN A 210 -1.10 -20.16 -5.64
C GLN A 210 -2.19 -19.27 -5.01
N SER A 211 -2.98 -19.78 -4.06
CA SER A 211 -4.00 -19.01 -3.33
C SER A 211 -3.37 -17.96 -2.41
N GLU A 212 -2.32 -18.31 -1.68
CA GLU A 212 -1.56 -17.38 -0.84
C GLU A 212 -0.91 -16.28 -1.68
N PHE A 213 -0.26 -16.64 -2.81
CA PHE A 213 0.30 -15.66 -3.73
C PHE A 213 -0.76 -14.69 -4.27
N VAL A 214 -1.94 -15.20 -4.65
CA VAL A 214 -3.06 -14.35 -5.12
C VAL A 214 -3.52 -13.41 -4.02
N SER A 215 -3.59 -13.87 -2.77
CA SER A 215 -3.93 -13.03 -1.62
C SER A 215 -2.90 -11.90 -1.43
N LEU A 216 -1.61 -12.25 -1.39
CA LEU A 216 -0.50 -11.29 -1.27
C LEU A 216 -0.55 -10.24 -2.39
N HIS A 217 -0.68 -10.68 -3.64
CA HIS A 217 -0.72 -9.78 -4.79
C HIS A 217 -1.97 -8.88 -4.79
N ASN A 218 -3.14 -9.38 -4.44
CA ASN A 218 -4.36 -8.55 -4.36
C ASN A 218 -4.23 -7.48 -3.28
N ASN A 219 -3.59 -7.81 -2.16
CA ASN A 219 -3.33 -6.85 -1.09
C ASN A 219 -2.25 -5.84 -1.50
N LEU A 220 -1.22 -6.28 -2.23
CA LEU A 220 -0.20 -5.42 -2.81
C LEU A 220 -0.81 -4.33 -3.69
N VAL A 221 -1.70 -4.72 -4.62
CA VAL A 221 -2.40 -3.77 -5.51
C VAL A 221 -3.21 -2.75 -4.72
N LYS A 222 -3.82 -3.16 -3.59
CA LYS A 222 -4.56 -2.22 -2.72
C LYS A 222 -3.65 -1.23 -2.01
N VAL A 223 -2.45 -1.64 -1.61
CA VAL A 223 -1.50 -0.74 -0.93
C VAL A 223 -0.71 0.14 -1.88
N GLN A 224 -0.63 -0.18 -3.18
CA GLN A 224 0.13 0.59 -4.17
C GLN A 224 -0.11 2.11 -4.10
N LYS A 225 -1.37 2.52 -3.97
CA LYS A 225 -1.74 3.95 -3.88
C LYS A 225 -1.06 4.68 -2.71
N HIS A 226 -0.80 3.97 -1.59
CA HIS A 226 -0.15 4.53 -0.41
C HIS A 226 1.34 4.82 -0.62
N PHE A 227 1.92 4.31 -1.70
CA PHE A 227 3.31 4.53 -2.10
C PHE A 227 3.42 5.43 -3.35
N GLN A 228 2.31 5.96 -3.85
CA GLN A 228 2.29 6.86 -4.98
C GLN A 228 2.29 8.31 -4.49
N TRP A 229 3.20 9.12 -5.02
CA TRP A 229 3.18 10.56 -4.78
C TRP A 229 2.33 11.24 -5.86
N ASN A 230 1.32 12.02 -5.46
CA ASN A 230 0.49 12.78 -6.38
C ASN A 230 0.70 14.28 -6.17
N SER A 231 0.45 15.06 -7.22
CA SER A 231 0.44 16.53 -7.16
C SER A 231 -0.71 17.02 -8.04
N PRO A 232 -1.81 17.52 -7.45
CA PRO A 232 -2.04 17.71 -6.01
C PRO A 232 -2.15 16.39 -5.22
N PRO A 233 -1.90 16.39 -3.90
CA PRO A 233 -2.05 15.20 -3.06
C PRO A 233 -3.47 14.63 -3.10
N VAL A 234 -3.58 13.30 -3.12
CA VAL A 234 -4.86 12.56 -3.14
C VAL A 234 -5.02 11.76 -1.85
N LYS A 235 -6.26 11.59 -1.37
CA LYS A 235 -6.56 10.89 -0.12
C LYS A 235 -5.83 9.54 -0.01
N PHE A 236 -5.09 9.38 1.10
CA PHE A 236 -4.28 8.19 1.42
C PHE A 236 -3.09 7.92 0.49
N ASP A 237 -2.65 8.88 -0.30
CA ASP A 237 -1.42 8.74 -1.07
C ASP A 237 -0.15 8.83 -0.19
N ALA A 238 1.03 8.75 -0.80
CA ALA A 238 2.30 8.78 -0.07
C ALA A 238 2.45 10.05 0.79
N PHE A 239 1.98 11.20 0.31
CA PHE A 239 2.02 12.45 1.09
C PHE A 239 1.21 12.30 2.39
N HIS A 240 -0.05 11.86 2.29
CA HIS A 240 -0.91 11.70 3.47
C HIS A 240 -0.40 10.61 4.42
N MET A 241 0.15 9.51 3.88
CA MET A 241 0.74 8.44 4.69
C MET A 241 1.94 8.93 5.50
N ILE A 242 2.82 9.73 4.89
CA ILE A 242 3.97 10.34 5.57
C ILE A 242 3.49 11.33 6.64
N MET A 243 2.55 12.22 6.31
CA MET A 243 2.01 13.18 7.27
C MET A 243 1.40 12.48 8.48
N TYR A 244 0.67 11.38 8.25
CA TYR A 244 0.09 10.59 9.33
C TYR A 244 1.13 9.86 10.18
N GLU A 245 2.19 9.29 9.57
CA GLU A 245 3.29 8.66 10.30
C GLU A 245 4.07 9.66 11.17
N LEU A 246 4.34 10.87 10.64
CA LEU A 246 4.96 11.96 11.39
C LEU A 246 4.06 12.41 12.55
N TRP A 247 2.76 12.56 12.29
CA TRP A 247 1.79 12.87 13.33
C TRP A 247 1.81 11.80 14.42
N LEU A 248 1.87 10.50 14.12
CA LEU A 248 1.96 9.46 15.16
C LEU A 248 3.22 9.59 16.05
N ARG A 249 4.30 10.19 15.56
CA ARG A 249 5.58 10.35 16.27
C ARG A 249 5.70 11.65 17.07
N HIS A 250 4.73 12.56 17.00
CA HIS A 250 4.83 13.88 17.64
C HIS A 250 4.99 13.82 19.17
N HIS A 251 4.53 12.75 19.82
CA HIS A 251 4.67 12.57 21.27
C HIS A 251 6.05 12.10 21.73
N VAL A 252 6.95 11.74 20.79
CA VAL A 252 8.29 11.21 21.12
C VAL A 252 9.30 12.33 21.37
N ILE A 253 9.03 13.55 20.88
CA ILE A 253 9.90 14.71 21.06
C ILE A 253 9.26 15.62 22.12
N LYS A 254 9.73 15.52 23.37
CA LYS A 254 9.43 16.51 24.42
C LYS A 254 10.60 17.50 24.44
N TYR A 255 10.30 18.79 24.26
CA TYR A 255 11.23 19.89 24.48
C TYR A 255 11.40 20.15 25.98
#